data_AF-A0A9K3L2V6-F1
#
_entry.id   AF-A0A9K3L2V6-F1
#
_cell.length_a   1.000
_cell.length_b   1.000
_cell.length_c   1.000
_cell.angle_alpha   90.00
_cell.angle_beta   90.00
_cell.angle_gamma   90.00
#
_symmetry.space_group_name_H-M   'P 1'
#
loop_
_entity.id
_entity.type
_entity.pdbx_description
1 polymer ?
#
loop_
_entity_poly.entity_id
_entity_poly.type
_entity_poly.pdbx_seq_one_letter_code
_entity_poly.pdbx_strand_id
1 'polypeptide(L)'
;MNTSYCSHVTQSSVSKTAMGFMCQCSRGPSPPTPTCFEEFLDSQPEWSRDMLVTLESKFSYEEIASKLRESQHHPSSPCDGSVANNQGTFGWSMNLKNGTTVIEGSGPAYGSPLDSYRAQAYGECSILQFLFLLIEYYDLTLAPMHVYCDNEALVENVNNAREQSRPQFPDDALNARRDVLQAVVRLAKLLPQISFHHIRDHQDTQVALDQLSRPAKLNVQADKLAGSYQRLSSHNNIPAPMIDGTHCRLNYNGQSPPNTASTSEIIAAPRNSKYI
;
A
#
# COMPACT_ATOMS: atom_id res chain seq x y z
N MET A 1 -60.42 -1.56 -3.10
CA MET A 1 -60.58 -2.35 -1.85
C MET A 1 -59.51 -3.43 -1.89
N ASN A 2 -58.36 -3.20 -1.23
CA ASN A 2 -57.93 -3.89 0.01
C ASN A 2 -57.81 -5.42 -0.19
N THR A 3 -56.72 -6.14 0.11
CA THR A 3 -55.56 -5.85 0.97
C THR A 3 -54.48 -6.92 0.75
N SER A 4 -53.22 -6.53 0.98
CA SER A 4 -52.01 -7.34 1.15
C SER A 4 -52.13 -8.38 2.28
N TYR A 5 -51.35 -9.48 2.25
CA TYR A 5 -50.58 -9.90 3.43
C TYR A 5 -49.36 -10.74 3.05
N CYS A 6 -48.21 -10.25 3.51
CA CYS A 6 -46.86 -10.80 3.40
C CYS A 6 -46.62 -11.82 4.54
N SER A 7 -46.04 -12.98 4.21
CA SER A 7 -45.77 -14.06 5.17
C SER A 7 -44.43 -13.84 5.88
N HIS A 8 -44.48 -13.66 7.20
CA HIS A 8 -43.33 -13.71 8.10
C HIS A 8 -42.88 -15.16 8.33
N VAL A 9 -41.58 -15.42 8.15
CA VAL A 9 -40.93 -16.63 8.69
C VAL A 9 -40.06 -16.23 9.87
N THR A 10 -40.36 -16.82 11.01
CA THR A 10 -39.76 -16.67 12.33
C THR A 10 -38.30 -17.16 12.37
N GLN A 11 -37.39 -16.32 12.84
CA GLN A 11 -36.04 -16.72 13.25
C GLN A 11 -36.08 -17.35 14.65
N SER A 12 -35.61 -18.58 14.78
CA SER A 12 -35.41 -19.27 16.06
C SER A 12 -34.11 -18.81 16.72
N SER A 13 -34.21 -18.29 17.94
CA SER A 13 -33.09 -17.92 18.80
C SER A 13 -32.50 -19.15 19.50
N VAL A 14 -31.21 -19.41 19.29
CA VAL A 14 -30.44 -20.35 20.12
C VAL A 14 -29.70 -19.53 21.17
N SER A 15 -30.17 -19.64 22.42
CA SER A 15 -29.55 -19.04 23.60
C SER A 15 -28.27 -19.81 23.96
N LYS A 16 -27.13 -19.13 24.01
CA LYS A 16 -25.92 -19.61 24.71
C LYS A 16 -25.57 -18.61 25.81
N THR A 17 -25.94 -18.96 27.04
CA THR A 17 -25.52 -18.29 28.25
C THR A 17 -24.03 -18.51 28.46
N ALA A 18 -23.24 -17.46 28.34
CA ALA A 18 -21.88 -17.38 28.89
C ALA A 18 -21.88 -16.26 29.94
N MET A 19 -21.91 -16.64 31.21
CA MET A 19 -21.56 -15.72 32.31
C MET A 19 -20.06 -15.46 32.23
N GLY A 20 -19.69 -14.36 31.60
CA GLY A 20 -18.36 -13.77 31.67
C GLY A 20 -18.51 -12.33 32.12
N PHE A 21 -17.77 -11.94 33.15
CA PHE A 21 -17.69 -10.55 33.63
C PHE A 21 -17.35 -9.62 32.45
N MET A 22 -18.34 -8.90 31.92
CA MET A 22 -18.10 -7.82 30.97
C MET A 22 -17.59 -6.62 31.76
N CYS A 23 -16.28 -6.35 31.67
CA CYS A 23 -15.76 -5.02 31.93
C CYS A 23 -16.45 -4.07 30.95
N GLN A 24 -17.40 -3.27 31.45
CA GLN A 24 -18.07 -2.24 30.67
C GLN A 24 -17.09 -1.08 30.46
N CYS A 25 -16.17 -1.23 29.50
CA CYS A 25 -15.53 -0.07 28.91
C CYS A 25 -16.63 0.69 28.16
N SER A 26 -17.08 1.81 28.74
CA SER A 26 -17.94 2.78 28.08
C SER A 26 -17.34 3.11 26.72
N ARG A 27 -17.97 2.63 25.64
CA ARG A 27 -17.61 3.00 24.27
C ARG A 27 -17.80 4.52 24.18
N GLY A 28 -16.70 5.24 23.97
CA GLY A 28 -16.76 6.67 23.65
C GLY A 28 -17.65 6.90 22.42
N PRO A 29 -18.05 8.15 22.15
CA PRO A 29 -18.81 8.46 20.94
C PRO A 29 -18.07 7.89 19.72
N SER A 30 -18.82 7.21 18.83
CA SER A 30 -18.27 6.76 17.55
C SER A 30 -17.72 7.98 16.81
N PRO A 31 -16.54 7.88 16.17
CA PRO A 31 -16.00 8.97 15.38
C PRO A 31 -17.04 9.40 14.32
N PRO A 32 -17.09 10.69 13.97
CA PRO A 32 -18.02 11.19 12.96
C PRO A 32 -17.79 10.48 11.62
N THR A 33 -18.88 10.23 10.89
CA THR A 33 -18.80 9.71 9.52
C THR A 33 -18.12 10.75 8.62
N PRO A 34 -17.09 10.37 7.85
CA PRO A 34 -16.43 11.28 6.92
C PRO A 34 -17.41 11.90 5.91
N THR A 35 -17.26 13.19 5.65
CA THR A 35 -18.12 13.96 4.72
C THR A 35 -17.43 14.25 3.38
N CYS A 36 -16.10 14.14 3.33
CA CYS A 36 -15.30 14.18 2.12
C CYS A 36 -14.24 13.08 2.09
N PHE A 37 -13.58 12.91 0.95
CA PHE A 37 -12.57 11.86 0.78
C PHE A 37 -11.34 12.10 1.65
N GLU A 38 -10.96 13.36 1.87
CA GLU A 38 -9.85 13.74 2.75
C GLU A 38 -10.11 13.30 4.19
N GLU A 39 -11.30 13.58 4.73
CA GLU A 39 -11.71 13.10 6.05
C GLU A 39 -11.75 11.55 6.10
N PHE A 40 -12.11 10.91 4.98
CA PHE A 40 -12.10 9.46 4.88
C PHE A 40 -10.67 8.90 4.92
N LEU A 41 -9.72 9.51 4.22
CA LEU A 41 -8.30 9.19 4.31
C LEU A 41 -7.78 9.37 5.74
N ASP A 42 -8.15 10.46 6.41
CA ASP A 42 -7.75 10.74 7.80
C ASP A 42 -8.34 9.75 8.81
N SER A 43 -9.50 9.18 8.50
CA SER A 43 -10.12 8.14 9.32
C SER A 43 -9.48 6.76 9.18
N GLN A 44 -8.59 6.56 8.21
CA GLN A 44 -7.96 5.27 7.97
C GLN A 44 -6.93 4.89 9.05
N PRO A 45 -6.66 3.59 9.23
CA PRO A 45 -5.59 3.13 10.10
C PRO A 45 -4.24 3.80 9.76
N GLU A 46 -3.41 4.00 10.78
CA GLU A 46 -2.10 4.66 10.66
C GLU A 46 -1.26 4.11 9.51
N TRP A 47 -1.15 2.78 9.38
CA TRP A 47 -0.38 2.15 8.30
C TRP A 47 -0.85 2.54 6.89
N SER A 48 -2.17 2.76 6.72
CA SER A 48 -2.75 3.17 5.43
C SER A 48 -2.47 4.65 5.17
N ARG A 49 -2.50 5.49 6.21
CA ARG A 49 -2.18 6.92 6.10
C ARG A 49 -0.69 7.13 5.82
N ASP A 50 0.18 6.34 6.44
CA ASP A 50 1.63 6.37 6.22
C ASP A 50 2.00 6.06 4.76
N MET A 51 1.25 5.17 4.10
CA MET A 51 1.40 4.86 2.68
C MET A 51 0.97 6.01 1.77
N LEU A 52 0.16 6.94 2.26
CA LEU A 52 -0.45 8.04 1.51
C LEU A 52 -0.04 9.41 2.06
N VAL A 53 1.15 9.48 2.67
CA VAL A 53 1.65 10.66 3.38
C VAL A 53 1.79 11.90 2.49
N THR A 54 2.10 11.73 1.21
CA THR A 54 2.20 12.82 0.26
C THR A 54 1.39 12.46 -0.97
N LEU A 55 0.31 13.20 -1.16
CA LEU A 55 -0.58 13.15 -2.32
C LEU A 55 -0.70 14.55 -2.89
N GLU A 56 -0.17 14.75 -4.10
CA GLU A 56 -0.27 16.01 -4.84
C GLU A 56 -1.27 15.83 -5.98
N SER A 57 -2.51 16.25 -5.74
CA SER A 57 -3.60 16.12 -6.70
C SER A 57 -3.70 17.33 -7.62
N LYS A 58 -3.91 17.09 -8.93
CA LYS A 58 -4.16 18.16 -9.93
C LYS A 58 -5.67 18.40 -10.16
N PHE A 59 -6.52 17.57 -9.58
CA PHE A 59 -7.98 17.60 -9.70
C PHE A 59 -8.62 17.34 -8.32
N SER A 60 -9.93 17.54 -8.17
CA SER A 60 -10.61 17.01 -6.97
C SER A 60 -10.61 15.47 -6.98
N TYR A 61 -10.72 14.83 -5.82
CA TYR A 61 -10.80 13.36 -5.77
C TYR A 61 -12.05 12.80 -6.48
N GLU A 62 -13.15 13.55 -6.49
CA GLU A 62 -14.35 13.22 -7.26
C GLU A 62 -14.09 13.26 -8.77
N GLU A 63 -13.35 14.28 -9.24
CA GLU A 63 -12.92 14.37 -10.64
C GLU A 63 -11.94 13.25 -11.01
N ILE A 64 -11.01 12.90 -10.11
CA ILE A 64 -10.11 11.75 -10.29
C ILE A 64 -10.94 10.47 -10.43
N ALA A 65 -11.84 10.21 -9.49
CA ALA A 65 -12.72 9.03 -9.53
C ALA A 65 -13.52 8.99 -10.85
N SER A 66 -14.06 10.13 -11.29
CA SER A 66 -14.78 10.25 -12.56
C SER A 66 -13.90 9.95 -13.78
N LYS A 67 -12.63 10.38 -13.78
CA LYS A 67 -11.67 10.12 -14.87
C LYS A 67 -11.16 8.68 -14.89
N LEU A 68 -11.13 8.01 -13.75
CA LEU A 68 -10.69 6.61 -13.61
C LEU A 68 -11.83 5.60 -13.78
N ARG A 69 -13.08 6.04 -13.62
CA ARG A 69 -14.29 5.26 -13.92
C ARG A 69 -14.27 4.84 -15.37
N GLU A 70 -14.51 3.54 -15.62
CA GLU A 70 -14.68 2.90 -16.93
C GLU A 70 -14.31 3.78 -18.13
N SER A 71 -13.02 4.07 -18.27
CA SER A 71 -12.51 4.84 -19.38
C SER A 71 -12.26 3.88 -20.55
N GLN A 72 -12.46 4.33 -21.78
CA GLN A 72 -12.09 3.54 -22.98
C GLN A 72 -10.58 3.25 -23.06
N HIS A 73 -9.78 3.81 -22.15
CA HIS A 73 -8.34 3.99 -22.29
C HIS A 73 -7.63 3.79 -20.95
N HIS A 74 -7.07 2.59 -20.75
CA HIS A 74 -6.40 2.16 -19.53
C HIS A 74 -5.38 3.21 -19.02
N PRO A 75 -5.59 3.76 -17.81
CA PRO A 75 -4.61 4.61 -17.15
C PRO A 75 -3.32 3.86 -16.84
N SER A 76 -2.27 4.60 -16.48
CA SER A 76 -0.98 4.04 -16.13
C SER A 76 -0.40 4.69 -14.89
N SER A 77 0.19 3.89 -14.01
CA SER A 77 0.81 4.34 -12.78
C SER A 77 2.22 3.77 -12.66
N PRO A 78 3.27 4.49 -13.13
CA PRO A 78 4.64 4.12 -12.76
C PRO A 78 4.84 4.24 -11.24
N CYS A 79 5.69 3.39 -10.69
CA CYS A 79 6.32 3.59 -9.40
C CYS A 79 7.81 3.31 -9.49
N ASP A 80 8.58 4.01 -8.66
CA ASP A 80 10.01 3.83 -8.52
C ASP A 80 10.39 3.98 -7.03
N GLY A 81 11.61 3.60 -6.66
CA GLY A 81 12.11 3.61 -5.31
C GLY A 81 13.57 4.05 -5.23
N SER A 82 13.88 4.89 -4.26
CA SER A 82 15.24 5.35 -3.98
C SER A 82 15.72 4.78 -2.65
N VAL A 83 17.01 4.41 -2.57
CA VAL A 83 17.64 3.97 -1.32
C VAL A 83 18.99 4.66 -1.18
N ALA A 84 19.12 5.48 -0.14
CA ALA A 84 20.39 6.12 0.22
C ALA A 84 20.41 6.42 1.71
N ASN A 85 21.59 6.52 2.33
CA ASN A 85 21.75 6.91 3.75
C ASN A 85 20.93 6.03 4.73
N ASN A 86 20.80 4.73 4.44
CA ASN A 86 19.98 3.77 5.20
C ASN A 86 18.50 4.16 5.34
N GLN A 87 17.97 4.93 4.39
CA GLN A 87 16.54 5.16 4.24
C GLN A 87 16.13 4.78 2.82
N GLY A 88 14.87 4.40 2.68
CA GLY A 88 14.25 4.08 1.40
C GLY A 88 13.05 4.98 1.20
N THR A 89 12.75 5.31 -0.04
CA THR A 89 11.58 6.11 -0.42
C THR A 89 10.96 5.54 -1.68
N PHE A 90 9.71 5.90 -1.91
CA PHE A 90 9.01 5.59 -3.15
C PHE A 90 8.44 6.86 -3.76
N GLY A 91 8.18 6.80 -5.06
CA GLY A 91 7.47 7.81 -5.81
C GLY A 91 6.62 7.15 -6.89
N TRP A 92 5.43 7.68 -7.13
CA TRP A 92 4.53 7.21 -8.17
C TRP A 92 3.66 8.35 -8.70
N SER A 93 3.10 8.17 -9.89
CA SER A 93 2.14 9.11 -10.45
C SER A 93 1.05 8.37 -11.20
N MET A 94 -0.18 8.87 -11.18
CA MET A 94 -1.28 8.28 -11.93
C MET A 94 -1.60 9.11 -13.17
N ASN A 95 -1.60 8.46 -14.33
CA ASN A 95 -1.60 9.15 -15.61
C ASN A 95 -2.68 8.60 -16.54
N LEU A 96 -3.53 9.48 -17.04
CA LEU A 96 -4.48 9.17 -18.10
C LEU A 96 -3.75 8.93 -19.42
N LYS A 97 -4.40 8.22 -20.36
CA LYS A 97 -3.81 7.86 -21.65
C LYS A 97 -3.29 9.04 -22.47
N ASN A 98 -3.96 10.18 -22.37
CA ASN A 98 -3.57 11.42 -23.06
C ASN A 98 -2.29 12.08 -22.45
N GLY A 99 -1.69 11.49 -21.43
CA GLY A 99 -0.49 12.00 -20.76
C GLY A 99 -0.78 12.93 -19.59
N THR A 100 -2.05 13.20 -19.27
CA THR A 100 -2.42 14.00 -18.10
C THR A 100 -2.16 13.20 -16.83
N THR A 101 -1.21 13.66 -16.01
CA THR A 101 -1.08 13.21 -14.62
C THR A 101 -2.24 13.78 -13.80
N VAL A 102 -2.94 12.93 -13.05
CA VAL A 102 -4.08 13.34 -12.22
C VAL A 102 -3.71 13.48 -10.74
N ILE A 103 -2.80 12.64 -10.27
CA ILE A 103 -2.27 12.67 -8.92
C ILE A 103 -0.84 12.13 -8.90
N GLU A 104 -0.03 12.66 -8.00
CA GLU A 104 1.33 12.20 -7.71
C GLU A 104 1.41 11.80 -6.24
N GLY A 105 2.16 10.73 -5.94
CA GLY A 105 2.33 10.23 -4.59
C GLY A 105 3.78 9.92 -4.29
N SER A 106 4.21 10.14 -3.06
CA SER A 106 5.54 9.77 -2.59
C SER A 106 5.56 9.56 -1.08
N GLY A 107 6.59 8.86 -0.60
CA GLY A 107 6.67 8.57 0.81
C GLY A 107 7.87 7.72 1.22
N PRO A 108 7.98 7.43 2.52
CA PRO A 108 9.03 6.60 3.07
C PRO A 108 8.75 5.11 2.83
N ALA A 109 9.81 4.36 2.55
CA ALA A 109 9.82 2.90 2.63
C ALA A 109 10.55 2.45 3.89
N TYR A 110 10.03 1.41 4.54
CA TYR A 110 10.56 0.91 5.80
C TYR A 110 10.78 -0.60 5.80
N GLY A 111 11.53 -1.07 6.79
CA GLY A 111 11.85 -2.47 7.00
C GLY A 111 13.27 -2.80 6.57
N SER A 112 13.68 -4.04 6.84
CA SER A 112 15.02 -4.54 6.58
C SER A 112 14.94 -5.91 5.89
N PRO A 113 15.77 -6.20 4.87
CA PRO A 113 16.72 -5.27 4.25
C PRO A 113 15.99 -4.16 3.49
N LEU A 114 16.55 -2.95 3.53
CA LEU A 114 16.06 -1.79 2.79
C LEU A 114 16.79 -1.71 1.46
N ASP A 115 16.12 -2.18 0.41
CA ASP A 115 16.64 -2.29 -0.95
C ASP A 115 15.62 -1.74 -1.96
N SER A 116 16.02 -1.65 -3.24
CA SER A 116 15.14 -1.15 -4.30
C SER A 116 13.85 -1.96 -4.43
N TYR A 117 13.92 -3.29 -4.24
CA TYR A 117 12.74 -4.16 -4.23
C TYR A 117 11.72 -3.69 -3.19
N ARG A 118 12.16 -3.49 -1.94
CA ARG A 118 11.28 -3.04 -0.85
C ARG A 118 10.79 -1.62 -1.11
N ALA A 119 11.65 -0.70 -1.54
CA ALA A 119 11.26 0.67 -1.85
C ALA A 119 10.15 0.72 -2.91
N GLN A 120 10.32 0.01 -4.02
CA GLN A 120 9.33 -0.04 -5.09
C GLN A 120 8.06 -0.80 -4.68
N ALA A 121 8.17 -1.85 -3.86
CA ALA A 121 7.00 -2.55 -3.31
C ALA A 121 6.15 -1.64 -2.41
N TYR A 122 6.76 -0.72 -1.66
CA TYR A 122 6.02 0.34 -0.97
C TYR A 122 5.31 1.28 -1.95
N GLY A 123 5.94 1.60 -3.09
CA GLY A 123 5.31 2.35 -4.19
C GLY A 123 4.07 1.64 -4.74
N GLU A 124 4.16 0.35 -5.05
CA GLU A 124 3.01 -0.46 -5.49
C GLU A 124 1.92 -0.52 -4.42
N CYS A 125 2.28 -0.75 -3.15
CA CYS A 125 1.35 -0.71 -2.02
C CYS A 125 0.61 0.64 -1.94
N SER A 126 1.33 1.75 -2.07
CA SER A 126 0.75 3.10 -2.01
C SER A 126 -0.25 3.35 -3.13
N ILE A 127 0.08 2.99 -4.37
CA ILE A 127 -0.84 3.08 -5.52
C ILE A 127 -2.12 2.27 -5.25
N LEU A 128 -1.95 1.01 -4.86
CA LEU A 128 -3.07 0.09 -4.67
C LEU A 128 -3.93 0.51 -3.48
N GLN A 129 -3.33 1.00 -2.40
CA GLN A 129 -4.06 1.50 -1.24
C GLN A 129 -4.89 2.73 -1.60
N PHE A 130 -4.31 3.69 -2.34
CA PHE A 130 -5.05 4.85 -2.83
C PHE A 130 -6.26 4.43 -3.67
N LEU A 131 -6.06 3.52 -4.63
CA LEU A 131 -7.13 3.03 -5.50
C LEU A 131 -8.20 2.27 -4.72
N PHE A 132 -7.81 1.42 -3.77
CA PHE A 132 -8.74 0.68 -2.92
C PHE A 132 -9.66 1.64 -2.16
N LEU A 133 -9.09 2.65 -1.48
CA LEU A 133 -9.87 3.63 -0.73
C LEU A 133 -10.74 4.50 -1.63
N LEU A 134 -10.23 4.91 -2.79
CA LEU A 134 -11.00 5.68 -3.77
C LEU A 134 -12.21 4.89 -4.27
N ILE A 135 -12.03 3.58 -4.51
CA ILE A 135 -13.11 2.68 -4.91
C ILE A 135 -14.14 2.52 -3.80
N GLU A 136 -13.69 2.31 -2.58
CA GLU A 136 -14.56 2.15 -1.42
C GLU A 136 -15.42 3.40 -1.18
N TYR A 137 -14.81 4.59 -1.24
CA TYR A 137 -15.52 5.84 -0.94
C TYR A 137 -16.50 6.27 -2.03
N TYR A 138 -16.11 6.15 -3.31
CA TYR A 138 -16.92 6.63 -4.45
C TYR A 138 -17.77 5.53 -5.12
N ASP A 139 -17.77 4.31 -4.58
CA ASP A 139 -18.37 3.11 -5.19
C ASP A 139 -17.96 3.00 -6.68
N LEU A 140 -16.64 3.05 -6.90
CA LEU A 140 -16.07 3.17 -8.25
C LEU A 140 -15.89 1.81 -8.91
N THR A 141 -16.46 1.63 -10.10
CA THR A 141 -16.01 0.58 -11.01
C THR A 141 -14.78 1.08 -11.77
N LEU A 142 -13.61 0.57 -11.38
CA LEU A 142 -12.32 0.97 -11.95
C LEU A 142 -12.10 0.38 -13.35
N ALA A 143 -11.67 1.20 -14.29
CA ALA A 143 -11.17 0.72 -15.59
C ALA A 143 -9.88 -0.10 -15.41
N PRO A 144 -9.55 -1.05 -16.31
CA PRO A 144 -8.26 -1.71 -16.22
C PRO A 144 -7.12 -0.70 -16.29
N MET A 145 -6.09 -0.92 -15.48
CA MET A 145 -4.97 -0.01 -15.29
C MET A 145 -3.65 -0.77 -15.26
N HIS A 146 -2.59 -0.12 -15.74
CA HIS A 146 -1.24 -0.67 -15.75
C HIS A 146 -0.40 -0.01 -14.66
N VAL A 147 0.17 -0.80 -13.76
CA VAL A 147 1.25 -0.38 -12.87
C VAL A 147 2.57 -0.77 -13.51
N TYR A 148 3.50 0.18 -13.60
CA TYR A 148 4.84 -0.05 -14.15
C TYR A 148 5.88 0.09 -13.04
N CYS A 149 6.81 -0.86 -12.98
CA CYS A 149 7.87 -0.92 -11.99
C CYS A 149 9.15 -1.44 -12.68
N ASP A 150 10.31 -0.91 -12.31
CA ASP A 150 11.59 -1.28 -12.89
C ASP A 150 12.30 -2.44 -12.18
N ASN A 151 11.80 -2.87 -11.01
CA ASN A 151 12.23 -4.09 -10.38
C ASN A 151 11.49 -5.31 -10.95
N GLU A 152 12.10 -5.95 -11.95
CA GLU A 152 11.58 -7.17 -12.60
C GLU A 152 11.19 -8.27 -11.60
N ALA A 153 12.03 -8.52 -10.59
CA ALA A 153 11.77 -9.55 -9.58
C ALA A 153 10.53 -9.25 -8.74
N LEU A 154 10.23 -7.97 -8.45
CA LEU A 154 9.00 -7.57 -7.76
C LEU A 154 7.78 -7.88 -8.62
N VAL A 155 7.79 -7.41 -9.86
CA VAL A 155 6.69 -7.61 -10.81
C VAL A 155 6.40 -9.10 -11.00
N GLU A 156 7.42 -9.92 -11.22
CA GLU A 156 7.28 -11.38 -11.32
C GLU A 156 6.70 -11.98 -10.04
N ASN A 157 7.22 -11.60 -8.87
CA ASN A 157 6.75 -12.13 -7.59
C ASN A 157 5.29 -11.75 -7.30
N VAL A 158 4.86 -10.53 -7.62
CA VAL A 158 3.47 -10.07 -7.46
C VAL A 158 2.54 -10.81 -8.41
N ASN A 159 2.89 -10.89 -9.70
CA ASN A 159 2.09 -11.61 -10.70
C ASN A 159 2.00 -13.11 -10.37
N ASN A 160 3.09 -13.75 -9.93
CA ASN A 160 3.06 -15.13 -9.52
C ASN A 160 2.21 -15.32 -8.25
N ALA A 161 2.41 -14.49 -7.22
CA ALA A 161 1.73 -14.66 -5.93
C ALA A 161 0.23 -14.32 -5.98
N ARG A 162 -0.21 -13.44 -6.90
CA ARG A 162 -1.65 -13.17 -7.10
C ARG A 162 -2.37 -14.36 -7.76
N GLU A 163 -1.70 -15.08 -8.67
CA GLU A 163 -2.25 -16.23 -9.39
C GLU A 163 -2.07 -17.56 -8.64
N GLN A 164 -1.14 -17.60 -7.67
CA GLN A 164 -0.87 -18.78 -6.88
C GLN A 164 -2.10 -19.28 -6.13
N SER A 165 -2.46 -20.53 -6.41
CA SER A 165 -3.42 -21.35 -5.66
C SER A 165 -2.74 -22.26 -4.62
N ARG A 166 -1.39 -22.29 -4.60
CA ARG A 166 -0.66 -23.13 -3.64
C ARG A 166 -0.84 -22.63 -2.21
N PRO A 167 -0.90 -23.53 -1.22
CA PRO A 167 -0.91 -23.13 0.18
C PRO A 167 0.40 -22.39 0.54
N GLN A 168 0.29 -21.46 1.48
CA GLN A 168 1.45 -20.80 2.07
C GLN A 168 2.12 -21.77 3.05
N PHE A 169 3.42 -21.97 2.89
CA PHE A 169 4.21 -22.82 3.78
C PHE A 169 4.92 -21.97 4.84
N PRO A 170 5.25 -22.54 6.01
CA PRO A 170 5.98 -21.82 7.05
C PRO A 170 7.29 -21.17 6.56
N ASP A 171 8.02 -21.84 5.66
CA ASP A 171 9.27 -21.31 5.11
C ASP A 171 9.07 -20.06 4.26
N ASP A 172 7.87 -19.83 3.70
CA ASP A 172 7.55 -18.60 2.99
C ASP A 172 7.62 -17.38 3.94
N ALA A 173 7.51 -17.58 5.26
CA ALA A 173 7.65 -16.52 6.27
C ALA A 173 9.11 -16.15 6.55
N LEU A 174 10.09 -16.97 6.12
CA LEU A 174 11.52 -16.69 6.28
C LEU A 174 12.04 -15.68 5.26
N ASN A 175 11.28 -15.40 4.19
CA ASN A 175 11.66 -14.39 3.23
C ASN A 175 11.55 -13.00 3.87
N ALA A 176 12.68 -12.28 3.98
CA ALA A 176 12.76 -10.97 4.60
C ALA A 176 11.97 -9.87 3.87
N ARG A 177 11.45 -10.13 2.65
CA ARG A 177 10.57 -9.23 1.88
C ARG A 177 9.10 -9.67 1.93
N ARG A 178 8.78 -10.71 2.71
CA ARG A 178 7.45 -11.33 2.72
C ARG A 178 6.36 -10.37 3.14
N ASP A 179 6.61 -9.57 4.18
CA ASP A 179 5.72 -8.54 4.68
C ASP A 179 5.24 -7.61 3.56
N VAL A 180 6.18 -6.94 2.87
CA VAL A 180 5.84 -5.95 1.83
C VAL A 180 5.23 -6.63 0.60
N LEU A 181 5.73 -7.80 0.19
CA LEU A 181 5.13 -8.55 -0.92
C LEU A 181 3.69 -8.97 -0.61
N GLN A 182 3.39 -9.42 0.61
CA GLN A 182 2.02 -9.78 0.98
C GLN A 182 1.10 -8.57 1.05
N ALA A 183 1.59 -7.41 1.49
CA ALA A 183 0.81 -6.18 1.46
C ALA A 183 0.37 -5.84 0.03
N VAL A 184 1.31 -5.89 -0.94
CA VAL A 184 0.99 -5.68 -2.37
C VAL A 184 -0.02 -6.73 -2.85
N VAL A 185 0.26 -8.03 -2.63
CA VAL A 185 -0.53 -9.14 -3.17
C VAL A 185 -1.96 -9.14 -2.62
N ARG A 186 -2.17 -8.78 -1.35
CA ARG A 186 -3.50 -8.67 -0.75
C ARG A 186 -4.35 -7.62 -1.46
N LEU A 187 -3.79 -6.42 -1.65
CA LEU A 187 -4.48 -5.35 -2.38
C LEU A 187 -4.67 -5.69 -3.86
N ALA A 188 -3.66 -6.29 -4.51
CA ALA A 188 -3.75 -6.71 -5.91
C ALA A 188 -4.87 -7.74 -6.15
N LYS A 189 -5.16 -8.61 -5.19
CA LYS A 189 -6.28 -9.56 -5.25
C LYS A 189 -7.65 -8.87 -5.13
N LEU A 190 -7.72 -7.77 -4.37
CA LEU A 190 -8.93 -6.94 -4.26
C LEU A 190 -9.14 -6.05 -5.48
N LEU A 191 -8.09 -5.82 -6.27
CA LEU A 191 -8.07 -4.95 -7.44
C LEU A 191 -7.70 -5.73 -8.71
N PRO A 192 -8.54 -6.68 -9.18
CA PRO A 192 -8.22 -7.55 -10.30
C PRO A 192 -7.99 -6.80 -11.63
N GLN A 193 -8.49 -5.57 -11.72
CA GLN A 193 -8.34 -4.68 -12.88
C GLN A 193 -6.91 -4.13 -13.05
N ILE A 194 -6.06 -4.28 -12.05
CA ILE A 194 -4.67 -3.84 -12.09
C ILE A 194 -3.79 -4.93 -12.70
N SER A 195 -2.91 -4.53 -13.61
CA SER A 195 -1.87 -5.37 -14.19
C SER A 195 -0.50 -4.76 -13.93
N PHE A 196 0.47 -5.58 -13.57
CA PHE A 196 1.83 -5.15 -13.20
C PHE A 196 2.79 -5.50 -14.33
N HIS A 197 3.60 -4.52 -14.74
CA HIS A 197 4.48 -4.61 -15.90
C HIS A 197 5.88 -4.13 -15.55
N HIS A 198 6.87 -4.92 -15.94
CA HIS A 198 8.27 -4.51 -15.82
C HIS A 198 8.59 -3.46 -16.89
N ILE A 199 9.32 -2.41 -16.50
CA ILE A 199 9.95 -1.45 -17.41
C ILE A 199 11.44 -1.34 -17.13
N ARG A 200 12.27 -1.10 -18.15
CA ARG A 200 13.70 -0.94 -17.90
C ARG A 200 13.99 0.37 -17.17
N ASP A 201 14.86 0.27 -16.19
CA ASP A 201 15.39 1.40 -15.44
C ASP A 201 16.25 2.34 -16.32
N HIS A 202 16.31 3.62 -15.94
CA HIS A 202 17.25 4.65 -16.39
C HIS A 202 17.47 4.73 -17.90
N GLN A 203 16.43 4.50 -18.70
CA GLN A 203 16.53 4.58 -20.16
C GLN A 203 16.89 5.99 -20.67
N ASP A 204 16.63 7.01 -19.86
CA ASP A 204 16.97 8.41 -20.10
C ASP A 204 18.48 8.71 -20.04
N THR A 205 19.28 7.78 -19.52
CA THR A 205 20.76 7.89 -19.54
C THR A 205 21.36 7.68 -20.94
N GLN A 206 20.64 6.98 -21.81
CA GLN A 206 21.10 6.61 -23.16
C GLN A 206 20.25 7.25 -24.27
N VAL A 207 19.00 7.59 -23.97
CA VAL A 207 18.02 8.08 -24.94
C VAL A 207 17.44 9.40 -24.44
N ALA A 208 17.36 10.40 -25.32
CA ALA A 208 16.77 11.68 -24.96
C ALA A 208 15.30 11.52 -24.52
N LEU A 209 14.87 12.32 -23.54
CA LEU A 209 13.55 12.20 -22.92
C LEU A 209 12.42 12.21 -23.95
N ASP A 210 12.50 13.03 -24.99
CA ASP A 210 11.49 13.13 -26.05
C ASP A 210 11.35 11.86 -26.90
N GLN A 211 12.42 11.09 -27.04
CA GLN A 211 12.50 9.82 -27.77
C GLN A 211 12.10 8.60 -26.95
N LEU A 212 11.95 8.76 -25.63
CA LEU A 212 11.50 7.67 -24.76
C LEU A 212 10.05 7.25 -25.04
N SER A 213 9.80 5.96 -24.84
CA SER A 213 8.44 5.42 -24.76
C SER A 213 7.66 6.13 -23.65
N ARG A 214 6.33 6.17 -23.77
CA ARG A 214 5.50 6.80 -22.73
C ARG A 214 5.71 6.16 -21.34
N PRO A 215 5.71 4.82 -21.19
CA PRO A 215 6.04 4.19 -19.91
C PRO A 215 7.41 4.64 -19.37
N ALA A 216 8.44 4.78 -20.22
CA ALA A 216 9.77 5.18 -19.76
C ALA A 216 9.83 6.64 -19.30
N LYS A 217 9.13 7.55 -19.99
CA LYS A 217 8.95 8.95 -19.55
C LYS A 217 8.28 9.03 -18.18
N LEU A 218 7.27 8.18 -17.96
CA LEU A 218 6.54 8.06 -16.71
C LEU A 218 7.41 7.47 -15.60
N ASN A 219 8.29 6.50 -15.90
CA ASN A 219 9.27 5.99 -14.94
C ASN A 219 10.23 7.09 -14.45
N VAL A 220 10.77 7.90 -15.37
CA VAL A 220 11.63 9.05 -15.02
C VAL A 220 10.92 10.04 -14.09
N GLN A 221 9.60 10.19 -14.21
CA GLN A 221 8.82 11.01 -13.27
C GLN A 221 8.73 10.36 -11.89
N ALA A 222 8.51 9.05 -11.81
CA ALA A 222 8.46 8.31 -10.55
C ALA A 222 9.81 8.31 -9.83
N ASP A 223 10.92 8.09 -10.54
CA ASP A 223 12.29 8.22 -10.01
C ASP A 223 12.53 9.62 -9.42
N LYS A 224 12.13 10.68 -10.14
CA LYS A 224 12.24 12.05 -9.65
C LYS A 224 11.46 12.28 -8.36
N LEU A 225 10.26 11.71 -8.24
CA LEU A 225 9.44 11.82 -7.02
C LEU A 225 10.12 11.09 -5.86
N ALA A 226 10.54 9.85 -6.06
CA ALA A 226 11.25 9.04 -5.05
C ALA A 226 12.54 9.74 -4.58
N GLY A 227 13.36 10.21 -5.53
CA GLY A 227 14.60 10.93 -5.27
C GLY A 227 14.39 12.30 -4.63
N SER A 228 13.30 13.01 -4.95
CA SER A 228 12.97 14.28 -4.30
C SER A 228 12.57 14.08 -2.85
N TYR A 229 11.71 13.10 -2.57
CA TYR A 229 11.35 12.74 -1.20
C TYR A 229 12.59 12.28 -0.42
N GLN A 230 13.47 11.48 -1.02
CA GLN A 230 14.73 11.03 -0.44
C GLN A 230 15.64 12.19 0.00
N ARG A 231 15.69 13.29 -0.77
CA ARG A 231 16.51 14.47 -0.42
C ARG A 231 15.91 15.32 0.69
N LEU A 232 14.58 15.34 0.81
CA LEU A 232 13.85 16.24 1.71
C LEU A 232 13.45 15.59 3.04
N SER A 233 13.41 14.26 3.10
CA SER A 233 12.99 13.49 4.27
C SER A 233 14.18 13.00 5.10
N SER A 234 13.90 12.67 6.36
CA SER A 234 14.85 12.05 7.28
C SER A 234 14.10 11.11 8.23
N HIS A 235 14.05 9.83 7.85
CA HIS A 235 13.27 8.79 8.54
C HIS A 235 14.05 7.49 8.79
N ASN A 236 15.37 7.51 8.62
CA ASN A 236 16.26 6.36 8.90
C ASN A 236 16.15 5.80 10.32
N ASN A 237 15.80 6.63 11.31
CA ASN A 237 15.63 6.24 12.70
C ASN A 237 14.17 5.89 13.08
N ILE A 238 13.24 5.95 12.13
CA ILE A 238 11.83 5.66 12.38
C ILE A 238 11.62 4.14 12.26
N PRO A 239 11.02 3.48 13.26
CA PRO A 239 10.71 2.06 13.16
C PRO A 239 9.68 1.78 12.07
N ALA A 240 9.81 0.63 11.40
CA ALA A 240 8.86 0.22 10.37
C ALA A 240 7.42 0.11 10.95
N PRO A 241 6.42 0.69 10.28
CA PRO A 241 5.02 0.55 10.69
C PRO A 241 4.52 -0.88 10.48
N MET A 242 3.47 -1.24 11.20
CA MET A 242 2.77 -2.51 11.03
C MET A 242 1.82 -2.38 9.82
N ILE A 243 2.34 -2.63 8.62
CA ILE A 243 1.53 -2.69 7.40
C ILE A 243 0.68 -3.97 7.37
N ASP A 244 -0.34 -4.05 6.51
CA ASP A 244 -1.26 -5.20 6.46
C ASP A 244 -0.58 -6.56 6.19
N GLY A 245 0.61 -6.54 5.57
CA GLY A 245 1.46 -7.72 5.40
C GLY A 245 2.33 -8.10 6.61
N THR A 246 2.44 -7.23 7.61
CA THR A 246 3.22 -7.44 8.84
C THR A 246 2.31 -7.98 9.95
N HIS A 247 2.36 -9.29 10.19
CA HIS A 247 1.50 -9.91 11.19
C HIS A 247 2.04 -9.84 12.62
N CYS A 248 3.35 -9.70 12.78
CA CYS A 248 3.98 -9.55 14.08
C CYS A 248 5.30 -8.77 13.96
N ARG A 249 5.69 -8.10 15.03
CA ARG A 249 6.97 -7.40 15.15
C ARG A 249 7.56 -7.68 16.52
N LEU A 250 8.87 -7.93 16.56
CA LEU A 250 9.61 -8.06 17.81
C LEU A 250 9.90 -6.67 18.37
N ASN A 251 9.48 -6.42 19.61
CA ASN A 251 9.86 -5.22 20.36
C ASN A 251 10.91 -5.60 21.41
N TYR A 252 12.00 -4.84 21.47
CA TYR A 252 13.05 -4.98 22.47
C TYR A 252 13.04 -3.76 23.40
N ASN A 253 13.02 -3.98 24.71
CA ASN A 253 12.89 -2.91 25.73
C ASN A 253 11.69 -1.95 25.49
N GLY A 254 10.58 -2.47 24.96
CA GLY A 254 9.39 -1.67 24.67
C GLY A 254 9.50 -0.80 23.42
N GLN A 255 10.60 -0.90 22.66
CA GLN A 255 10.81 -0.19 21.41
C GLN A 255 11.00 -1.17 20.25
N SER A 256 10.50 -0.80 19.08
CA SER A 256 10.83 -1.50 17.85
C SER A 256 12.23 -1.09 17.40
N PRO A 257 13.08 -2.02 16.94
CA PRO A 257 14.40 -1.67 16.43
C PRO A 257 14.26 -0.70 15.22
N PRO A 258 15.13 0.31 15.09
CA PRO A 258 15.16 1.14 13.89
C PRO A 258 15.59 0.30 12.67
N ASN A 259 15.29 0.79 11.45
CA ASN A 259 15.65 0.12 10.19
C ASN A 259 17.16 -0.17 10.06
N THR A 260 18.00 0.54 10.81
CA THR A 260 19.45 0.42 10.84
C THR A 260 19.99 -0.63 11.80
N ALA A 261 19.15 -1.21 12.68
CA ALA A 261 19.62 -2.14 13.69
C ALA A 261 20.13 -3.45 13.08
N SER A 262 21.37 -3.82 13.38
CA SER A 262 21.93 -5.10 12.94
C SER A 262 21.39 -6.26 13.76
N THR A 263 21.28 -7.45 13.14
CA THR A 263 20.92 -8.69 13.84
C THR A 263 21.90 -8.98 14.99
N SER A 264 23.17 -8.63 14.83
CA SER A 264 24.19 -8.73 15.87
C SER A 264 23.93 -7.84 17.08
N GLU A 265 23.46 -6.60 16.90
CA GLU A 265 23.13 -5.70 18.01
C GLU A 265 21.88 -6.18 18.76
N ILE A 266 20.90 -6.73 18.05
CA ILE A 266 19.69 -7.31 18.65
C ILE A 266 20.03 -8.59 19.44
N ILE A 267 20.92 -9.43 18.92
CA ILE A 267 21.34 -10.69 19.58
C ILE A 267 22.34 -10.45 20.74
N ALA A 268 23.21 -9.45 20.63
CA ALA A 268 24.21 -9.12 21.65
C ALA A 268 23.66 -8.33 22.84
N ALA A 269 22.42 -7.82 22.73
CA ALA A 269 21.78 -7.10 23.82
C ALA A 269 21.58 -8.05 25.03
N PRO A 270 21.83 -7.59 26.28
CA PRO A 270 21.79 -8.45 27.45
C PRO A 270 20.42 -9.11 27.56
N ARG A 271 20.40 -10.45 27.59
CA ARG A 271 19.18 -11.24 27.80
C ARG A 271 18.60 -10.87 29.16
N ASN A 272 17.57 -10.03 29.18
CA ASN A 272 16.75 -9.85 30.37
C ASN A 272 15.98 -11.17 30.61
N SER A 273 16.54 -12.02 31.46
CA SER A 273 15.96 -13.27 31.95
C SER A 273 14.78 -12.99 32.87
N LYS A 274 13.68 -12.46 32.33
CA LYS A 274 12.42 -12.29 33.07
C LYS A 274 11.20 -12.55 32.20
N TYR A 275 11.15 -13.69 31.52
CA TYR A 275 9.90 -14.28 31.04
C TYR A 275 10.02 -15.82 31.06
N ILE A 276 9.55 -16.43 32.15
CA ILE A 276 8.90 -17.76 32.19
C ILE A 276 7.48 -17.47 32.69
#